data_AF-A0A1V6I0F1-F1
#
_entry.id   AF-A0A1V6I0F1-F1
#
_cell.length_a   1.000
_cell.length_b   1.000
_cell.length_c   1.000
_cell.angle_alpha   90.00
_cell.angle_beta   90.00
_cell.angle_gamma   90.00
#
_symmetry.space_group_name_H-M   'P 1'
#
loop_
_entity.id
_entity.type
_entity.pdbx_description
1 polymer ?
#
loop_
_entity_poly.entity_id
_entity_poly.type
_entity_poly.pdbx_seq_one_letter_code
_entity_poly.pdbx_strand_id
1 'polypeptide(L)'
;MLSRYDNNFTENRMGYKFGDAFSNSIFISKHLANKYTELTKDITIICQFRHEYKKVNYLNGKVVKASGSNILYIAPQINYNFKMVWNFSFIFEKPIYHYYNETQLGNKYSLLLSITKDIGYKIKM
;
A
#
# COMPACT_ATOMS: atom_id res chain seq x y z
N MET A 1 -6.91 11.28 1.32
CA MET A 1 -6.51 10.88 -0.04
C MET A 1 -5.00 10.98 -0.13
N LEU A 2 -4.34 10.01 -0.76
CA LEU A 2 -2.90 10.02 -1.00
C LEU A 2 -2.66 9.78 -2.49
N SER A 3 -1.79 10.58 -3.11
CA SER A 3 -1.37 10.39 -4.49
C SER A 3 0.15 10.37 -4.54
N ARG A 4 0.71 9.49 -5.36
CA ARG A 4 2.15 9.40 -5.61
C ARG A 4 2.39 9.23 -7.11
N TYR A 5 3.35 9.99 -7.62
CA TYR A 5 3.86 9.86 -8.98
C TYR A 5 5.35 9.55 -8.91
N ASP A 6 5.75 8.44 -9.54
CA ASP A 6 7.13 7.97 -9.58
C ASP A 6 7.65 8.07 -11.01
N ASN A 7 8.75 8.80 -11.20
CA ASN A 7 9.44 8.94 -12.47
C ASN A 7 10.92 8.56 -12.34
N ASN A 8 11.38 7.65 -13.21
CA ASN A 8 12.77 7.20 -13.23
C ASN A 8 13.52 7.87 -14.40
N PHE A 9 13.71 9.19 -14.31
CA PHE A 9 14.16 10.10 -15.39
C PHE A 9 15.23 9.53 -16.34
N THR A 10 16.19 8.75 -15.82
CA THR A 10 17.34 8.19 -16.56
C THR A 10 17.32 6.67 -16.68
N GLU A 11 17.93 6.15 -17.74
CA GLU A 11 18.26 4.73 -17.87
C GLU A 11 19.37 4.32 -16.89
N ASN A 12 19.33 3.06 -16.44
CA ASN A 12 20.42 2.48 -15.65
C ASN A 12 21.62 2.12 -16.56
N ARG A 13 22.73 1.66 -15.98
CA ARG A 13 23.95 1.27 -16.73
C ARG A 13 23.74 0.12 -17.73
N MET A 14 22.66 -0.63 -17.59
CA MET A 14 22.27 -1.72 -18.50
C MET A 14 21.24 -1.25 -19.55
N GLY A 15 20.97 0.05 -19.63
CA GLY A 15 19.99 0.66 -20.54
C GLY A 15 18.53 0.42 -20.14
N TYR A 16 18.26 -0.07 -18.93
CA TYR A 16 16.90 -0.30 -18.46
C TYR A 16 16.32 0.96 -17.83
N LYS A 17 15.10 1.32 -18.22
CA LYS A 17 14.31 2.41 -17.66
C LYS A 17 12.94 1.91 -17.24
N PHE A 18 12.60 2.14 -15.98
CA PHE A 18 11.26 1.88 -15.47
C PHE A 18 10.27 2.87 -16.06
N GLY A 19 9.11 2.37 -16.49
CA GLY A 19 7.99 3.20 -16.87
C GLY A 19 7.48 3.99 -15.67
N ASP A 20 6.98 5.20 -15.93
CA ASP A 20 6.37 6.03 -14.89
C ASP A 20 5.25 5.26 -14.20
N ALA A 21 5.13 5.45 -12.89
CA ALA A 21 4.02 4.92 -12.11
C ALA A 21 3.24 6.06 -11.46
N PHE A 22 1.93 5.90 -11.42
CA PHE A 22 1.02 6.77 -10.70
C PHE A 22 0.17 5.90 -9.78
N SER A 23 0.11 6.24 -8.51
CA SER A 23 -0.76 5.58 -7.56
C SER A 23 -1.60 6.61 -6.83
N ASN A 24 -2.87 6.28 -6.65
CA ASN A 24 -3.82 7.08 -5.90
C ASN A 24 -4.55 6.20 -4.88
N SER A 25 -4.90 6.76 -3.73
CA SER A 25 -5.64 6.07 -2.69
C SER A 25 -6.62 6.98 -1.99
N ILE A 26 -7.83 6.46 -1.78
CA ILE A 26 -8.88 7.05 -0.97
C ILE A 26 -9.12 6.12 0.21
N PHE A 27 -9.27 6.70 1.40
CA PHE A 27 -9.40 5.97 2.65
C PHE A 27 -10.65 6.44 3.37
N ILE A 28 -11.42 5.49 3.89
CA ILE A 28 -12.51 5.73 4.83
C ILE A 28 -12.13 5.01 6.11
N SER A 29 -12.09 5.73 7.23
CA SER A 29 -11.69 5.18 8.52
C SER A 29 -12.73 5.47 9.58
N LYS A 30 -12.97 4.49 10.47
CA LYS A 30 -13.79 4.66 11.66
C LYS A 30 -13.07 4.08 12.86
N HIS A 31 -12.91 4.91 13.87
CA HIS A 31 -12.46 4.49 15.19
C HIS A 31 -13.66 3.93 15.96
N LEU A 32 -13.53 2.74 16.55
CA LEU A 32 -14.64 2.00 17.15
C LEU A 32 -14.90 2.35 18.62
N ALA A 33 -14.47 3.55 19.07
CA ALA A 33 -14.71 4.02 20.44
C ALA A 33 -16.18 3.92 20.85
N ASN A 34 -16.48 2.87 21.63
CA ASN A 34 -17.80 2.62 22.16
C ASN A 34 -17.76 2.78 23.69
N LYS A 35 -18.76 3.47 24.23
CA LYS A 35 -18.90 3.72 25.67
C LYS A 35 -19.08 2.42 26.48
N TYR A 36 -19.53 1.35 25.84
CA TYR A 36 -19.92 0.10 26.49
C TYR A 36 -18.86 -1.01 26.46
N THR A 37 -17.74 -0.83 25.76
CA THR A 37 -16.76 -1.93 25.61
C THR A 37 -15.33 -1.39 25.55
N GLU A 38 -14.58 -1.60 26.63
CA GLU A 38 -13.19 -1.13 26.75
C GLU A 38 -12.25 -1.67 25.67
N LEU A 39 -12.51 -2.86 25.13
CA LEU A 39 -11.67 -3.46 24.08
C LEU A 39 -11.83 -2.74 22.72
N THR A 40 -13.04 -2.26 22.41
CA THR A 40 -13.34 -1.66 21.11
C THR A 40 -12.79 -0.24 20.96
N LYS A 41 -12.46 0.41 22.08
CA LYS A 41 -11.89 1.77 22.10
C LYS A 41 -10.52 1.86 21.44
N ASP A 42 -9.82 0.74 21.34
CA ASP A 42 -8.45 0.71 20.84
C ASP A 42 -8.38 0.24 19.38
N ILE A 43 -9.53 -0.01 18.74
CA ILE A 43 -9.63 -0.53 17.38
C ILE A 43 -10.00 0.58 16.39
N THR A 44 -9.27 0.64 15.29
CA THR A 44 -9.60 1.48 14.12
C THR A 44 -9.76 0.59 12.91
N ILE A 45 -10.89 0.70 12.22
CA ILE A 45 -11.11 0.04 10.94
C ILE A 45 -10.91 1.07 9.83
N ILE A 46 -10.20 0.66 8.78
CA ILE A 46 -9.91 1.48 7.61
C ILE A 46 -10.29 0.66 6.37
N CYS A 47 -10.90 1.28 5.39
CA CYS A 47 -11.10 0.72 4.06
C CYS A 47 -10.41 1.63 3.05
N GLN A 48 -9.47 1.08 2.28
CA GLN A 48 -8.74 1.79 1.25
C GLN A 48 -9.19 1.33 -0.14
N PHE A 49 -9.42 2.29 -1.02
CA PHE A 49 -9.51 2.07 -2.47
C PHE A 49 -8.25 2.64 -3.10
N ARG A 50 -7.45 1.78 -3.75
CA ARG A 50 -6.17 2.17 -4.34
C ARG A 50 -6.16 1.88 -5.84
N HIS A 51 -5.86 2.90 -6.63
CA HIS A 51 -5.57 2.78 -8.05
C HIS A 51 -4.06 2.85 -8.27
N GLU A 52 -3.53 1.96 -9.10
CA GLU A 52 -2.14 1.95 -9.53
C GLU A 52 -2.09 1.84 -11.05
N TYR A 53 -1.42 2.79 -11.69
CA TYR A 53 -1.15 2.80 -13.10
C TYR A 53 0.35 2.82 -13.32
N LYS A 54 0.86 1.90 -14.15
CA LYS A 54 2.28 1.78 -14.48
C LYS A 54 2.43 1.70 -15.99
N LYS A 55 3.23 2.60 -16.56
CA LYS A 55 3.60 2.55 -17.98
C LYS A 55 4.53 1.36 -18.25
N VAL A 56 4.64 1.00 -19.53
CA VAL A 56 5.63 0.01 -20.00
C VAL A 56 7.05 0.45 -19.64
N ASN A 57 7.92 -0.52 -19.37
CA ASN A 57 9.34 -0.29 -19.18
C ASN A 57 10.06 -0.25 -20.53
N TYR A 58 11.29 0.28 -20.53
CA TYR A 58 12.15 0.35 -21.70
C TYR A 58 13.51 -0.31 -21.41
N LEU A 59 14.08 -0.95 -22.42
CA LEU A 59 15.43 -1.50 -22.43
C LEU A 59 16.14 -1.05 -23.71
N ASN A 60 17.18 -0.23 -23.58
CA ASN A 60 17.91 0.38 -24.68
C ASN A 60 16.95 1.07 -25.67
N GLY A 61 16.01 1.88 -25.15
CA GLY A 61 14.97 2.56 -25.92
C GLY A 61 13.83 1.67 -26.49
N LYS A 62 13.88 0.35 -26.31
CA LYS A 62 12.84 -0.58 -26.79
C LYS A 62 11.85 -0.93 -25.69
N VAL A 63 10.57 -1.02 -26.03
CA VAL A 63 9.52 -1.44 -25.08
C VAL A 63 9.79 -2.85 -24.58
N VAL A 64 9.79 -3.02 -23.26
CA VAL A 64 9.86 -4.33 -22.62
C VAL A 64 8.47 -4.95 -22.65
N LYS A 65 8.35 -6.10 -23.31
CA LYS A 65 7.14 -6.94 -23.31
C LYS A 65 6.72 -7.34 -21.89
N ALA A 66 5.45 -7.66 -21.71
CA ALA A 66 4.91 -8.04 -20.42
C ALA A 66 5.30 -7.06 -19.28
N SER A 67 5.20 -5.75 -19.53
CA SER A 67 5.50 -4.72 -18.53
C SER A 67 4.44 -3.61 -18.52
N GLY A 68 4.21 -3.00 -17.37
CA GLY A 68 3.15 -2.02 -17.18
C GLY A 68 1.80 -2.66 -16.84
N SER A 69 0.98 -1.91 -16.13
CA SER A 69 -0.26 -2.40 -15.53
C SER A 69 -1.22 -1.26 -15.18
N ASN A 70 -2.49 -1.61 -15.01
CA ASN A 70 -3.51 -0.74 -14.44
C ASN A 70 -4.35 -1.58 -13.47
N ILE A 71 -4.27 -1.27 -12.18
CA ILE A 71 -4.81 -2.12 -11.13
C ILE A 71 -5.61 -1.27 -10.15
N LEU A 72 -6.79 -1.77 -9.78
CA LEU A 72 -7.62 -1.20 -8.73
C LEU A 72 -7.72 -2.23 -7.59
N TYR A 73 -7.44 -1.78 -6.38
CA TYR A 73 -7.44 -2.58 -5.16
C TYR A 73 -8.52 -2.09 -4.21
N ILE A 74 -9.11 -3.03 -3.48
CA ILE A 74 -9.73 -2.77 -2.20
C ILE A 74 -8.82 -3.34 -1.10
N ALA A 75 -8.59 -2.57 -0.05
CA ALA A 75 -7.77 -2.97 1.07
C ALA A 75 -8.44 -2.63 2.41
N PRO A 76 -9.26 -3.55 2.96
CA PRO A 76 -9.65 -3.48 4.36
C PRO A 76 -8.44 -3.60 5.28
N GLN A 77 -8.41 -2.76 6.30
CA GLN A 77 -7.37 -2.67 7.31
C GLN A 77 -8.00 -2.56 8.70
N ILE A 78 -7.37 -3.21 9.67
CA ILE A 78 -7.70 -3.10 11.08
C ILE A 78 -6.43 -2.77 11.88
N ASN A 79 -6.53 -1.74 12.70
CA ASN A 79 -5.46 -1.31 13.60
C ASN A 79 -5.92 -1.47 15.04
N TYR A 80 -5.05 -1.98 15.90
CA TYR A 80 -5.29 -2.15 17.33
C TYR A 80 -4.15 -1.50 18.12
N ASN A 81 -4.49 -0.56 19.00
CA ASN A 81 -3.54 0.16 19.86
C ASN A 81 -3.58 -0.39 21.28
N PHE A 82 -2.60 -1.20 21.67
CA PHE A 82 -2.54 -1.74 23.02
C PHE A 82 -1.70 -0.84 23.94
N LYS A 83 -2.33 -0.38 25.03
CA LYS A 83 -1.71 0.43 26.10
C LYS A 83 -0.98 1.68 25.59
N MET A 84 -1.39 2.22 24.44
CA MET A 84 -0.74 3.37 23.79
C MET A 84 0.77 3.19 23.52
N VAL A 85 1.26 1.95 23.52
CA VAL A 85 2.69 1.63 23.32
C VAL A 85 2.87 0.68 22.15
N TRP A 86 1.89 -0.19 21.92
CA TRP A 86 1.93 -1.16 20.83
C TRP A 86 0.85 -0.83 19.81
N ASN A 87 1.22 -0.84 18.54
CA ASN A 87 0.30 -0.76 17.42
C ASN A 87 0.41 -2.03 16.59
N PHE A 88 -0.72 -2.71 16.39
CA PHE A 88 -0.84 -3.85 15.50
C PHE A 88 -1.72 -3.41 14.32
N SER A 89 -1.24 -3.58 13.10
CA SER A 89 -1.98 -3.27 11.88
C SER A 89 -2.02 -4.50 10.99
N PHE A 90 -3.22 -4.89 10.57
CA PHE A 90 -3.41 -5.92 9.57
C PHE A 90 -4.13 -5.34 8.36
N ILE A 91 -3.61 -5.60 7.17
CA ILE A 91 -4.16 -5.14 5.90
C ILE A 91 -4.32 -6.36 4.99
N PHE A 92 -5.49 -6.52 4.40
CA PHE A 92 -5.74 -7.47 3.32
C PHE A 92 -5.97 -6.69 2.05
N GLU A 93 -5.15 -6.88 1.02
CA GLU A 93 -5.32 -6.21 -0.26
C GLU A 93 -5.81 -7.20 -1.31
N LYS A 94 -6.87 -6.83 -2.02
CA LYS A 94 -7.40 -7.62 -3.12
C LYS A 94 -7.53 -6.75 -4.37
N PRO A 95 -6.86 -7.08 -5.48
CA PRO A 95 -7.14 -6.44 -6.75
C PRO A 95 -8.56 -6.82 -7.19
N ILE A 96 -9.41 -5.80 -7.33
CA ILE A 96 -10.79 -5.95 -7.83
C ILE A 96 -10.85 -5.78 -9.35
N TYR A 97 -9.87 -5.06 -9.92
CA TYR A 97 -9.64 -4.95 -11.35
C TYR A 97 -8.14 -4.97 -11.59
N HIS A 98 -7.70 -5.71 -12.60
CA HIS A 98 -6.32 -5.68 -13.06
C HIS A 98 -6.27 -5.82 -14.57
N TYR A 99 -5.48 -4.96 -15.20
CA TYR A 99 -5.11 -5.04 -16.60
C TYR A 99 -3.59 -5.06 -16.66
N TYR A 100 -3.03 -6.16 -17.11
CA TYR A 100 -1.61 -6.31 -17.37
C TYR A 100 -1.38 -6.26 -18.87
N ASN A 101 -0.32 -5.59 -19.31
CA ASN A 101 0.09 -5.66 -20.70
C ASN A 101 0.62 -7.07 -20.98
N GLU A 102 0.00 -7.81 -21.91
CA GLU A 102 0.35 -9.22 -22.18
C GLU A 102 0.26 -10.12 -20.92
N THR A 103 0.89 -11.29 -20.96
CA THR A 103 0.87 -12.25 -19.86
C THR A 103 1.92 -11.88 -18.81
N GLN A 104 1.47 -11.49 -17.61
CA GLN A 104 2.33 -11.16 -16.47
C GLN A 104 1.90 -11.94 -15.23
N LEU A 105 2.85 -12.22 -14.32
CA LEU A 105 2.51 -12.64 -12.97
C LEU A 105 1.87 -11.47 -12.22
N GLY A 106 0.65 -11.68 -11.75
CA GLY A 106 -0.08 -10.75 -10.91
C GLY A 106 -0.40 -11.36 -9.55
N ASN A 107 -0.48 -10.52 -8.52
CA ASN A 107 -0.90 -10.97 -7.19
C ASN A 107 -2.41 -11.22 -7.18
N LYS A 108 -2.86 -12.35 -6.61
CA LYS A 108 -4.29 -12.62 -6.38
C LYS A 108 -4.82 -11.89 -5.15
N TYR A 109 -3.99 -11.78 -4.12
CA TYR A 109 -4.22 -11.01 -2.90
C TYR A 109 -2.88 -10.77 -2.20
N SER A 110 -2.84 -9.82 -1.26
CA SER A 110 -1.71 -9.55 -0.38
C SER A 110 -2.18 -9.44 1.06
N LEU A 111 -1.33 -9.84 1.99
CA LEU A 111 -1.55 -9.75 3.43
C LEU A 111 -0.37 -9.02 4.04
N LEU A 112 -0.62 -7.95 4.80
CA LEU A 112 0.40 -7.21 5.52
C LEU A 112 0.05 -7.19 7.00
N LEU A 113 0.99 -7.66 7.81
CA LEU A 113 0.96 -7.54 9.26
C LEU A 113 2.10 -6.62 9.68
N SER A 114 1.77 -5.56 10.41
CA SER A 114 2.73 -4.62 10.98
C SER A 114 2.56 -4.57 12.49
N ILE A 115 3.69 -4.60 13.21
CA ILE A 115 3.76 -4.49 14.65
C ILE A 115 4.76 -3.38 14.95
N THR A 116 4.28 -2.31 15.55
CA THR A 116 5.11 -1.16 15.95
C THR A 116 5.05 -1.01 17.45
N LYS A 117 6.18 -0.70 18.07
CA LYS A 117 6.31 -0.42 19.50
C LYS A 117 6.99 0.91 19.71
N ASP A 118 6.34 1.81 20.44
CA ASP A 118 6.95 3.05 20.86
C ASP A 118 7.92 2.78 22.03
N ILE A 119 9.20 3.09 21.83
CA ILE A 119 10.25 2.93 22.85
C ILE A 119 10.63 4.32 23.35
N GLY A 120 10.03 4.73 24.48
CA GLY A 120 10.43 5.94 25.17
C GLY A 120 11.67 5.70 26.04
N TYR A 121 12.69 6.54 25.90
CA TYR A 121 13.77 6.64 26.87
C TYR A 121 13.38 7.65 27.96
N LYS A 122 13.30 7.21 29.22
CA LYS A 122 13.29 8.17 30.35
C LYS A 122 14.70 8.73 30.48
N ILE A 123 14.92 9.96 30.05
CA ILE A 123 16.09 10.73 30.48
C ILE A 123 15.92 10.90 31.99
N LYS A 124 16.72 10.18 32.79
CA LYS A 124 16.84 10.47 34.22
C LYS A 124 17.49 11.86 34.31
N MET A 125 16.73 12.83 34.80
CA MET A 125 17.22 14.13 35.23
C MET A 125 17.73 14.03 36.66
#